data_AF-A0A9D8T3F2-F1
#
_entry.id   AF-A0A9D8T3F2-F1
#
_cell.length_a   1.000
_cell.length_b   1.000
_cell.length_c   1.000
_cell.angle_alpha   90.00
_cell.angle_beta   90.00
_cell.angle_gamma   90.00
#
_symmetry.space_group_name_H-M   'P 1'
#
loop_
_entity.id
_entity.type
_entity.pdbx_description
1 polymer ?
#
loop_
_entity_poly.entity_id
_entity_poly.type
_entity_poly.pdbx_seq_one_letter_code
_entity_poly.pdbx_strand_id
1 'polypeptide(L)'
;MAVKSVRLSVGSIFPKGPGKIYFYRYQFDGHRKTVSLQTTNRAEALRKAEEFIPIIKATSAEVVAAHVQQAKGFASAKRDLPLSGVWDYYSMHPDRANPATIHEQMQYKTSLMEFIHFLNNPAVPVRNITFQDTENFAKHLRKTDIAVSTHNRKIKRLRKIFSTLSDFRDDENPFRTILFRREREEQDIGVRRLAFSREQEQQLREVLADDTHQVINKPEIRVVYYLGMYTGQRLKDCV
;
A
#
# COMPACT_ATOMS: atom_id res chain seq x y z
N MET A 1 48.51 -16.51 9.19
CA MET A 1 48.13 -17.90 9.54
C MET A 1 46.69 -18.15 9.09
N ALA A 2 46.49 -19.03 8.11
CA ALA A 2 45.17 -19.31 7.53
C ALA A 2 44.26 -20.02 8.55
N VAL A 3 43.12 -19.43 8.89
CA VAL A 3 42.15 -20.03 9.80
C VAL A 3 41.53 -21.25 9.10
N LYS A 4 41.94 -22.44 9.55
CA LYS A 4 41.55 -23.73 8.97
C LYS A 4 40.04 -23.95 9.12
N SER A 5 39.39 -24.39 8.04
CA SER A 5 38.01 -24.89 8.06
C SER A 5 37.88 -26.08 9.02
N VAL A 6 36.81 -26.13 9.81
CA VAL A 6 36.53 -27.24 10.73
C VAL A 6 35.47 -28.13 10.10
N ARG A 7 35.76 -29.43 9.95
CA ARG A 7 34.79 -30.41 9.42
C ARG A 7 33.90 -30.93 10.54
N LEU A 8 32.61 -31.06 10.26
CA LEU A 8 31.60 -31.66 11.14
C LEU A 8 31.13 -32.99 10.56
N SER A 9 30.30 -33.73 11.30
CA SER A 9 29.76 -35.02 10.85
C SER A 9 28.96 -34.92 9.56
N VAL A 10 28.36 -33.75 9.29
CA VAL A 10 27.84 -33.36 7.98
C VAL A 10 28.34 -31.94 7.69
N GLY A 11 29.03 -31.71 6.58
CA GLY A 11 29.49 -30.37 6.20
C GLY A 11 30.71 -29.82 6.96
N SER A 12 30.97 -28.52 6.80
CA SER A 12 32.10 -27.82 7.41
C SER A 12 31.80 -26.35 7.72
N ILE A 13 32.39 -25.83 8.79
CA ILE A 13 32.37 -24.40 9.12
C ILE A 13 33.67 -23.73 8.66
N PHE A 14 33.53 -22.53 8.10
CA PHE A 14 34.66 -21.73 7.65
C PHE A 14 34.38 -20.24 7.86
N PRO A 15 35.36 -19.43 8.25
CA PRO A 15 35.20 -17.99 8.33
C PRO A 15 35.23 -17.38 6.91
N LYS A 16 34.41 -16.35 6.65
CA LYS A 16 34.42 -15.61 5.37
C LYS A 16 34.31 -14.10 5.61
N GLY A 17 35.06 -13.33 4.83
CA GLY A 17 35.01 -11.87 4.83
C GLY A 17 35.84 -11.19 5.94
N PRO A 18 35.95 -9.86 5.90
CA PRO A 18 36.80 -9.08 6.81
C PRO A 18 36.36 -9.18 8.29
N GLY A 19 35.08 -9.43 8.54
CA GLY A 19 34.51 -9.58 9.89
C GLY A 19 34.69 -10.96 10.54
N LYS A 20 35.36 -11.93 9.90
CA LYS A 20 35.54 -13.32 10.39
C LYS A 20 34.24 -14.00 10.86
N ILE A 21 33.12 -13.71 10.20
CA ILE A 21 31.84 -14.37 10.47
C ILE A 21 31.94 -15.82 9.97
N TYR A 22 31.50 -16.76 10.80
CA TYR A 22 31.48 -18.18 10.45
C TYR A 22 30.29 -18.52 9.57
N PHE A 23 30.55 -19.30 8.54
CA PHE A 23 29.56 -19.88 7.64
C PHE A 23 29.61 -21.40 7.76
N TYR A 24 28.44 -22.03 7.69
CA TYR A 24 28.29 -23.47 7.65
C TYR A 24 27.92 -23.92 6.24
N ARG A 25 28.67 -24.89 5.71
CA ARG A 25 28.48 -25.44 4.37
C ARG A 25 28.16 -26.92 4.47
N TYR A 26 27.05 -27.34 3.91
CA TYR A 26 26.62 -28.73 3.90
C TYR A 26 26.02 -29.11 2.54
N GLN A 27 25.92 -30.41 2.29
CA GLN A 27 25.20 -30.95 1.14
C GLN A 27 23.83 -31.43 1.61
N PHE A 28 22.80 -31.08 0.87
CA PHE A 28 21.44 -31.53 1.09
C PHE A 28 20.81 -31.80 -0.27
N ASP A 29 20.30 -33.01 -0.46
CA ASP A 29 19.66 -33.44 -1.72
C ASP A 29 20.52 -33.19 -2.97
N GLY A 30 21.80 -33.59 -2.90
CA GLY A 30 22.78 -33.38 -3.98
C GLY A 30 23.27 -31.94 -4.18
N HIS A 31 22.62 -30.94 -3.58
CA HIS A 31 22.96 -29.53 -3.70
C HIS A 31 23.79 -29.01 -2.52
N ARG A 32 24.81 -28.18 -2.81
CA ARG A 32 25.62 -27.52 -1.78
C ARG A 32 24.92 -26.25 -1.30
N LYS A 33 24.60 -26.17 0.00
CA LYS A 33 24.08 -24.97 0.65
C LYS A 33 25.11 -24.36 1.59
N THR A 34 25.10 -23.04 1.70
CA THR A 34 25.95 -22.27 2.61
C THR A 34 25.07 -21.31 3.41
N VAL A 35 25.14 -21.40 4.73
CA VAL A 35 24.34 -20.57 5.65
C VAL A 35 25.28 -19.76 6.54
N SER A 36 24.96 -18.48 6.77
CA SER A 36 25.68 -17.65 7.72
C SER A 36 25.26 -18.01 9.15
N LEU A 37 26.22 -18.25 10.04
CA LEU A 37 25.96 -18.49 11.46
C LEU A 37 25.87 -17.19 12.27
N GLN A 38 26.08 -16.05 11.59
CA GLN A 38 26.02 -14.69 12.15
C GLN A 38 26.84 -14.50 13.44
N THR A 39 27.91 -15.28 13.62
CA THR A 39 28.78 -15.19 14.78
C THR A 39 30.24 -15.19 14.34
N THR A 40 31.07 -14.47 15.10
CA THR A 40 32.53 -14.44 14.97
C THR A 40 33.20 -15.36 15.98
N ASN A 41 32.44 -15.97 16.91
CA ASN A 41 32.92 -16.90 17.92
C ASN A 41 32.88 -18.34 17.40
N ARG A 42 34.03 -19.04 17.46
CA ARG A 42 34.18 -20.41 16.97
C ARG A 42 33.36 -21.43 17.75
N ALA A 43 33.25 -21.30 19.08
CA ALA A 43 32.52 -22.25 19.91
C ALA A 43 31.01 -22.13 19.68
N GLU A 44 30.52 -20.89 19.56
CA GLU A 44 29.12 -20.61 19.24
C GLU A 44 28.76 -21.05 17.82
N ALA A 45 29.68 -20.89 16.87
CA ALA A 45 29.51 -21.39 15.50
C ALA A 45 29.39 -22.92 15.45
N LEU A 46 30.15 -23.65 16.26
CA LEU A 46 30.03 -25.10 16.36
C LEU A 46 28.67 -25.53 16.90
N ARG A 47 28.22 -24.92 18.00
CA ARG A 47 26.90 -25.21 18.59
C ARG A 47 25.76 -24.96 17.59
N LYS A 48 25.78 -23.78 16.94
CA LYS A 48 24.79 -23.42 15.91
C LYS A 48 24.84 -24.36 14.71
N ALA A 49 26.01 -24.85 14.31
CA ALA A 49 26.14 -25.80 13.22
C ALA A 49 25.64 -27.21 13.59
N GLU A 50 25.83 -27.63 14.85
CA GLU A 50 25.34 -28.91 15.38
C GLU A 50 23.81 -28.98 15.43
N GLU A 51 23.14 -27.87 15.68
CA GLU A 51 21.67 -27.76 15.61
C GLU A 51 21.11 -28.12 14.23
N PHE A 52 21.88 -27.91 13.15
CA PHE A 52 21.49 -28.29 11.79
C PHE A 52 21.74 -29.78 11.46
N ILE A 53 22.56 -30.49 12.24
CA ILE A 53 22.94 -31.88 11.92
C ILE A 53 21.74 -32.84 11.93
N PRO A 54 20.84 -32.81 12.94
CA PRO A 54 19.63 -33.63 12.93
C PRO A 54 18.72 -33.33 11.73
N ILE A 55 18.62 -32.05 11.35
CA ILE A 55 17.79 -31.58 10.22
C ILE A 55 18.32 -32.11 8.89
N ILE A 56 19.64 -32.11 8.70
CA ILE A 56 20.27 -32.60 7.47
C ILE A 56 20.25 -34.13 7.40
N LYS A 57 20.29 -34.81 8.54
CA LYS A 57 20.22 -36.28 8.63
C LYS A 57 18.80 -36.84 8.62
N ALA A 58 17.78 -36.03 8.90
CA ALA A 58 16.38 -36.44 8.85
C ALA A 58 15.91 -36.52 7.39
N THR A 59 16.08 -37.68 6.78
CA THR A 59 15.74 -37.97 5.38
C THR A 59 14.23 -38.14 5.14
N SER A 60 13.39 -37.18 5.54
CA SER A 60 12.01 -37.16 5.02
C SER A 60 11.52 -35.73 4.76
N ALA A 61 11.00 -35.52 3.55
CA ALA A 61 10.41 -34.26 3.13
C ALA A 61 9.23 -33.83 4.02
N GLU A 62 8.57 -34.78 4.69
CA GLU A 62 7.47 -34.54 5.63
C GLU A 62 7.92 -33.84 6.91
N VAL A 63 9.08 -34.20 7.48
CA VAL A 63 9.59 -33.54 8.69
C VAL A 63 10.06 -32.11 8.38
N VAL A 64 10.59 -31.88 7.17
CA VAL A 64 10.94 -30.53 6.69
C VAL A 64 9.68 -29.71 6.41
N ALA A 65 8.63 -30.29 5.83
CA ALA A 65 7.36 -29.61 5.63
C ALA A 65 6.68 -29.26 6.97
N ALA A 66 6.71 -30.17 7.94
CA ALA A 66 6.19 -29.95 9.28
C ALA A 66 6.98 -28.85 10.00
N HIS A 67 8.32 -28.80 9.90
CA HIS A 67 9.12 -27.73 10.50
C HIS A 67 9.02 -26.40 9.74
N VAL A 68 8.85 -26.39 8.42
CA VAL A 68 8.57 -25.17 7.64
C VAL A 68 7.17 -24.65 7.99
N GLN A 69 6.19 -25.53 8.19
CA GLN A 69 4.87 -25.16 8.70
C GLN A 69 4.95 -24.69 10.16
N GLN A 70 5.77 -25.30 11.01
CA GLN A 70 5.94 -24.90 12.40
C GLN A 70 6.69 -23.57 12.52
N ALA A 71 7.70 -23.33 11.69
CA ALA A 71 8.39 -22.04 11.56
C ALA A 71 7.49 -20.94 10.95
N LYS A 72 6.57 -21.30 10.04
CA LYS A 72 5.47 -20.41 9.59
C LYS A 72 4.40 -20.23 10.67
N GLY A 73 4.18 -21.22 11.54
CA GLY A 73 3.20 -21.20 12.63
C GLY A 73 3.66 -20.40 13.85
N PHE A 74 4.96 -20.16 13.98
CA PHE A 74 5.53 -19.18 14.92
C PHE A 74 5.46 -17.73 14.43
N ALA A 75 5.03 -17.48 13.18
CA ALA A 75 4.55 -16.15 12.80
C ALA A 75 3.22 -15.94 13.52
N SER A 76 3.29 -15.28 14.69
CA SER A 76 2.22 -14.76 15.56
C SER A 76 0.81 -15.19 15.15
N ALA A 77 0.10 -15.91 16.02
CA ALA A 77 -1.35 -16.16 15.91
C ALA A 77 -2.04 -15.02 15.15
N LYS A 78 -2.29 -15.24 13.86
CA LYS A 78 -2.51 -14.15 12.92
C LYS A 78 -3.78 -13.44 13.34
N ARG A 79 -3.64 -12.18 13.74
CA ARG A 79 -4.77 -11.37 14.19
C ARG A 79 -5.83 -11.40 13.09
N ASP A 80 -7.08 -11.61 13.50
CA ASP A 80 -8.19 -11.48 12.58
C ASP A 80 -8.72 -10.05 12.67
N LEU A 81 -9.03 -9.46 11.53
CA LEU A 81 -9.54 -8.10 11.45
C LEU A 81 -10.73 -8.11 10.48
N PRO A 82 -11.96 -7.87 10.96
CA PRO A 82 -13.10 -7.68 10.08
C PRO A 82 -12.96 -6.38 9.29
N LEU A 83 -13.55 -6.32 8.10
CA LEU A 83 -13.54 -5.12 7.25
C LEU A 83 -14.03 -3.87 7.98
N SER A 84 -15.04 -4.00 8.85
CA SER A 84 -15.55 -2.89 9.66
C SER A 84 -14.49 -2.22 10.54
N GLY A 85 -13.53 -2.99 11.07
CA GLY A 85 -12.45 -2.50 11.94
C GLY A 85 -11.25 -1.92 11.19
N VAL A 86 -11.22 -2.01 9.86
CA VAL A 86 -10.07 -1.57 9.05
C VAL A 86 -9.78 -0.09 9.20
N TRP A 87 -10.83 0.75 9.27
CA TRP A 87 -10.62 2.18 9.40
C TRP A 87 -9.95 2.54 10.73
N ASP A 88 -10.41 1.94 11.83
CA ASP A 88 -9.90 2.24 13.16
C ASP A 88 -8.43 1.86 13.26
N TYR A 89 -8.08 0.66 12.75
CA TYR A 89 -6.69 0.22 12.64
C TYR A 89 -5.85 1.17 11.75
N TYR A 90 -6.31 1.45 10.54
CA TYR A 90 -5.59 2.31 9.59
C TYR A 90 -5.38 3.73 10.12
N SER A 91 -6.37 4.29 10.82
CA SER A 91 -6.33 5.65 11.33
C SER A 91 -5.21 5.89 12.36
N MET A 92 -4.81 4.83 13.08
CA MET A 92 -3.76 4.86 14.09
C MET A 92 -2.42 4.30 13.58
N HIS A 93 -2.40 3.69 12.40
CA HIS A 93 -1.20 3.04 11.86
C HIS A 93 -0.11 4.07 11.52
N PRO A 94 1.17 3.84 11.89
CA PRO A 94 2.26 4.78 11.59
C PRO A 94 2.46 5.01 10.09
N ASP A 95 2.35 3.96 9.27
CA ASP A 95 2.49 4.06 7.80
C ASP A 95 1.23 4.52 7.06
N ARG A 96 0.24 5.09 7.76
CA ARG A 96 -0.94 5.67 7.12
C ARG A 96 -0.56 6.82 6.20
N ALA A 97 -1.42 7.15 5.24
CA ALA A 97 -1.22 8.37 4.46
C ALA A 97 -1.43 9.59 5.36
N ASN A 98 -0.55 10.59 5.26
CA ASN A 98 -0.68 11.86 5.97
C ASN A 98 -0.96 13.00 4.98
N PRO A 99 -2.20 13.10 4.46
CA PRO A 99 -2.57 14.14 3.51
C PRO A 99 -2.57 15.52 4.17
N ALA A 100 -2.36 16.56 3.37
CA ALA A 100 -2.25 17.93 3.88
C ALA A 100 -3.59 18.53 4.34
N THR A 101 -4.73 17.89 4.02
CA THR A 101 -6.07 18.40 4.35
C THR A 101 -6.93 17.35 5.02
N ILE A 102 -7.75 17.78 5.98
CA ILE A 102 -8.76 16.92 6.64
C ILE A 102 -9.74 16.36 5.60
N HIS A 103 -10.11 17.16 4.60
CA HIS A 103 -10.98 16.69 3.52
C HIS A 103 -10.38 15.48 2.81
N GLU A 104 -9.10 15.52 2.45
CA GLU A 104 -8.44 14.39 1.81
C GLU A 104 -8.33 13.18 2.75
N GLN A 105 -8.10 13.38 4.05
CA GLN A 105 -8.18 12.30 5.03
C GLN A 105 -9.56 11.64 5.07
N MET A 106 -10.63 12.43 5.08
CA MET A 106 -12.02 11.93 5.03
C MET A 106 -12.28 11.15 3.75
N GLN A 107 -11.68 11.53 2.62
CA GLN A 107 -11.81 10.80 1.36
C GLN A 107 -11.23 9.38 1.41
N TYR A 108 -10.21 9.10 2.23
CA TYR A 108 -9.75 7.74 2.49
C TYR A 108 -10.85 6.92 3.17
N LYS A 109 -11.48 7.48 4.22
CA LYS A 109 -12.59 6.84 4.94
C LYS A 109 -13.76 6.58 4.01
N THR A 110 -14.19 7.58 3.25
CA THR A 110 -15.31 7.46 2.30
C THR A 110 -15.05 6.37 1.26
N SER A 111 -13.83 6.32 0.69
CA SER A 111 -13.48 5.31 -0.32
C SER A 111 -13.49 3.89 0.27
N LEU A 112 -13.06 3.73 1.53
CA LEU A 112 -13.13 2.46 2.25
C LEU A 112 -14.57 2.05 2.54
N MET A 113 -15.39 2.96 3.06
CA MET A 113 -16.80 2.67 3.39
C MET A 113 -17.61 2.30 2.15
N GLU A 114 -17.36 2.95 1.01
CA GLU A 114 -17.96 2.61 -0.28
C GLU A 114 -17.60 1.18 -0.73
N PHE A 115 -16.34 0.76 -0.52
CA PHE A 115 -15.92 -0.62 -0.79
C PHE A 115 -16.58 -1.63 0.15
N ILE A 116 -16.64 -1.33 1.45
CA ILE A 116 -17.32 -2.19 2.45
C ILE A 116 -18.80 -2.32 2.11
N HIS A 117 -19.46 -1.22 1.75
CA HIS A 117 -20.85 -1.21 1.34
C HIS A 117 -21.07 -2.04 0.06
N PHE A 118 -20.20 -1.92 -0.93
CA PHE A 118 -20.26 -2.72 -2.16
C PHE A 118 -20.21 -4.23 -1.91
N LEU A 119 -19.36 -4.68 -0.98
CA LEU A 119 -19.27 -6.11 -0.62
C LEU A 119 -20.48 -6.60 0.18
N ASN A 120 -21.24 -5.67 0.79
CA ASN A 120 -22.41 -5.95 1.63
C ASN A 120 -22.14 -6.98 2.75
N ASN A 121 -20.88 -7.09 3.20
CA ASN A 121 -20.47 -8.00 4.24
C ASN A 121 -19.35 -7.37 5.08
N PRO A 122 -19.67 -6.49 6.05
CA PRO A 122 -18.68 -5.79 6.86
C PRO A 122 -17.93 -6.69 7.84
N ALA A 123 -18.47 -7.88 8.14
CA ALA A 123 -17.87 -8.84 9.06
C ALA A 123 -16.81 -9.73 8.39
N VAL A 124 -16.67 -9.67 7.05
CA VAL A 124 -15.69 -10.50 6.34
C VAL A 124 -14.28 -10.17 6.82
N PRO A 125 -13.49 -11.19 7.17
CA PRO A 125 -12.08 -11.03 7.47
C PRO A 125 -11.30 -10.40 6.31
N VAL A 126 -10.40 -9.47 6.63
CA VAL A 126 -9.50 -8.81 5.65
C VAL A 126 -8.67 -9.84 4.85
N ARG A 127 -8.32 -10.98 5.44
CA ARG A 127 -7.64 -12.10 4.77
C ARG A 127 -8.44 -12.75 3.65
N ASN A 128 -9.76 -12.73 3.75
CA ASN A 128 -10.65 -13.35 2.77
C ASN A 128 -10.93 -12.44 1.58
N ILE A 129 -10.43 -11.20 1.59
CA ILE A 129 -10.55 -10.29 0.45
C ILE A 129 -9.60 -10.72 -0.66
N THR A 130 -10.20 -11.14 -1.76
CA THR A 130 -9.51 -11.65 -2.94
C THR A 130 -9.27 -10.55 -3.98
N PHE A 131 -8.43 -10.84 -4.97
CA PHE A 131 -8.29 -9.99 -6.15
C PHE A 131 -9.60 -9.86 -6.95
N GLN A 132 -10.44 -10.90 -6.95
CA GLN A 132 -11.70 -10.86 -7.70
C GLN A 132 -12.68 -9.83 -7.10
N ASP A 133 -12.70 -9.70 -5.77
CA ASP A 133 -13.52 -8.71 -5.07
C ASP A 133 -13.12 -7.27 -5.43
N THR A 134 -11.82 -7.01 -5.50
CA THR A 134 -11.30 -5.68 -5.85
C THR A 134 -11.50 -5.37 -7.34
N GLU A 135 -11.43 -6.37 -8.22
CA GLU A 135 -11.74 -6.23 -9.64
C GLU A 135 -13.23 -5.95 -9.87
N ASN A 136 -14.11 -6.68 -9.18
CA ASN A 136 -15.55 -6.48 -9.21
C ASN A 136 -15.93 -5.07 -8.73
N PHE A 137 -15.27 -4.60 -7.67
CA PHE A 137 -15.45 -3.22 -7.20
C PHE A 137 -14.98 -2.18 -8.23
N ALA A 138 -13.81 -2.37 -8.84
CA ALA A 138 -13.33 -1.48 -9.90
C ALA A 138 -14.28 -1.46 -11.12
N LYS A 139 -14.87 -2.61 -11.48
CA LYS A 139 -15.92 -2.69 -12.51
C LYS A 139 -17.20 -1.97 -12.10
N HIS A 140 -17.60 -2.06 -10.83
CA HIS A 140 -18.74 -1.32 -10.29
C HIS A 140 -18.52 0.19 -10.36
N LEU A 141 -17.35 0.69 -9.94
CA LEU A 141 -17.00 2.12 -10.03
C LEU A 141 -16.99 2.66 -11.46
N ARG A 142 -16.83 1.82 -12.50
CA ARG A 142 -16.97 2.25 -13.90
C ARG A 142 -18.41 2.57 -14.27
N LYS A 143 -19.39 2.01 -13.57
CA LYS A 143 -20.83 2.20 -13.82
C LYS A 143 -21.40 3.42 -13.11
N THR A 144 -20.65 4.06 -12.19
CA THR A 144 -21.16 5.13 -11.33
C THR A 144 -20.93 6.54 -11.92
N ASP A 145 -20.75 6.67 -13.24
CA ASP A 145 -20.51 7.95 -13.95
C ASP A 145 -19.49 8.89 -13.28
N ILE A 146 -18.42 8.31 -12.75
CA ILE A 146 -17.31 9.09 -12.18
C ILE A 146 -16.17 9.27 -13.19
N ALA A 147 -15.54 10.44 -13.11
CA ALA A 147 -14.30 10.74 -13.82
C ALA A 147 -13.23 9.65 -13.57
N VAL A 148 -12.43 9.35 -14.60
CA VAL A 148 -11.27 8.46 -14.58
C VAL A 148 -10.32 8.83 -13.44
N SER A 149 -10.06 10.12 -13.26
CA SER A 149 -9.19 10.62 -12.19
C SER A 149 -9.73 10.30 -10.79
N THR A 150 -11.04 10.44 -10.58
CA THR A 150 -11.74 10.10 -9.33
C THR A 150 -11.72 8.61 -9.07
N HIS A 151 -12.06 7.80 -10.09
CA HIS A 151 -11.96 6.33 -10.03
C HIS A 151 -10.56 5.90 -9.57
N ASN A 152 -9.52 6.38 -10.26
CA ASN A 152 -8.14 6.01 -9.97
C ASN A 152 -7.69 6.47 -8.58
N ARG A 153 -8.15 7.64 -8.10
CA ARG A 153 -7.88 8.10 -6.73
C ARG A 153 -8.50 7.17 -5.69
N LYS A 154 -9.74 6.71 -5.88
CA LYS A 154 -10.39 5.74 -4.97
C LYS A 154 -9.58 4.45 -4.87
N ILE A 155 -9.16 3.88 -6.01
CA ILE A 155 -8.31 2.68 -6.05
C ILE A 155 -6.96 2.91 -5.36
N LYS A 156 -6.30 4.06 -5.58
CA LYS A 156 -5.03 4.40 -4.93
C LYS A 156 -5.16 4.49 -3.40
N ARG A 157 -6.25 5.08 -2.90
CA ARG A 157 -6.53 5.18 -1.45
C ARG A 157 -6.71 3.80 -0.84
N LEU A 158 -7.55 2.96 -1.45
CA LEU A 158 -7.77 1.58 -1.01
C LEU A 158 -6.47 0.77 -1.03
N ARG A 159 -5.68 0.90 -2.10
CA ARG A 159 -4.35 0.27 -2.18
C ARG A 159 -3.45 0.70 -1.01
N LYS A 160 -3.42 1.98 -0.65
CA LYS A 160 -2.61 2.48 0.48
C LYS A 160 -3.16 2.02 1.84
N ILE A 161 -4.48 1.88 2.00
CA ILE A 161 -5.07 1.31 3.22
C ILE A 161 -4.64 -0.16 3.35
N PHE A 162 -4.88 -0.96 2.33
CA PHE A 162 -4.58 -2.40 2.35
C PHE A 162 -3.08 -2.71 2.43
N SER A 163 -2.18 -1.78 2.09
CA SER A 163 -0.73 -1.98 2.30
C SER A 163 -0.32 -1.96 3.78
N THR A 164 -1.14 -1.37 4.66
CA THR A 164 -0.89 -1.38 6.11
C THR A 164 -1.43 -2.63 6.80
N LEU A 165 -2.16 -3.49 6.08
CA LEU A 165 -2.84 -4.66 6.64
C LEU A 165 -2.05 -5.95 6.42
N SER A 166 -0.74 -5.87 6.21
CA SER A 166 0.13 -7.04 5.98
C SER A 166 0.08 -8.04 7.14
N ASP A 167 -0.11 -7.56 8.37
CA ASP A 167 -0.15 -8.40 9.56
C ASP A 167 -1.42 -9.27 9.64
N PHE A 168 -2.45 -8.94 8.84
CA PHE A 168 -3.75 -9.62 8.84
C PHE A 168 -3.99 -10.44 7.56
N ARG A 169 -3.01 -10.52 6.65
CA ARG A 169 -3.14 -11.20 5.34
C ARG A 169 -1.88 -12.00 4.99
N ASP A 170 -2.09 -13.11 4.30
CA ASP A 170 -1.01 -13.98 3.84
C ASP A 170 -0.53 -13.63 2.44
N ASP A 171 -1.45 -13.17 1.61
CA ASP A 171 -1.20 -12.81 0.23
C ASP A 171 -0.85 -11.33 0.06
N GLU A 172 -0.31 -10.99 -1.11
CA GLU A 172 -0.09 -9.61 -1.48
C GLU A 172 -1.40 -8.79 -1.47
N ASN A 173 -1.28 -7.48 -1.30
CA ASN A 173 -2.39 -6.53 -1.30
C ASN A 173 -3.30 -6.72 -2.55
N PRO A 174 -4.61 -6.95 -2.37
CA PRO A 174 -5.49 -7.34 -3.47
C PRO A 174 -5.80 -6.16 -4.41
N PHE A 175 -5.47 -4.92 -4.02
CA PHE A 175 -5.57 -3.75 -4.89
C PHE A 175 -4.29 -3.47 -5.67
N ARG A 176 -3.18 -4.19 -5.43
CA ARG A 176 -1.87 -3.90 -6.02
C ARG A 176 -1.88 -3.99 -7.55
N THR A 177 -2.54 -5.01 -8.08
CA THR A 177 -2.58 -5.35 -9.51
C THR A 177 -3.73 -4.70 -10.27
N ILE A 178 -4.64 -3.99 -9.59
CA ILE A 178 -5.74 -3.29 -10.26
C ILE A 178 -5.21 -2.23 -11.22
N LEU A 179 -5.61 -2.35 -12.48
CA LEU A 179 -5.24 -1.42 -13.55
C LEU A 179 -6.01 -0.11 -13.42
N PHE A 180 -5.28 0.99 -13.57
CA PHE A 180 -5.87 2.32 -13.64
C PHE A 180 -6.51 2.57 -15.00
N ARG A 181 -7.65 3.27 -14.99
CA ARG A 181 -8.30 3.76 -16.20
C ARG A 181 -7.44 4.84 -16.86
N ARG A 182 -7.45 4.90 -18.19
CA ARG A 182 -6.71 5.91 -18.99
C ARG A 182 -7.62 7.09 -19.32
N GLU A 183 -7.04 8.28 -19.47
CA GLU A 183 -7.78 9.52 -19.80
C GLU A 183 -8.56 9.42 -21.11
N ARG A 184 -8.10 8.62 -22.07
CA ARG A 184 -8.83 8.34 -23.32
C ARG A 184 -10.17 7.61 -23.13
N GLU A 185 -10.41 7.03 -21.95
CA GLU A 185 -11.68 6.39 -21.59
C GLU A 185 -12.71 7.39 -21.06
N GLU A 186 -12.38 8.69 -21.06
CA GLU A 186 -13.17 9.79 -20.49
C GLU A 186 -13.89 10.61 -21.58
N GLN A 187 -14.01 10.06 -22.79
CA GLN A 187 -14.48 10.75 -24.01
C GLN A 187 -15.86 11.41 -23.87
N ASP A 188 -16.73 10.92 -22.98
CA ASP A 188 -18.10 11.44 -22.81
C ASP A 188 -18.33 12.22 -21.49
N ILE A 189 -17.31 12.35 -20.62
CA ILE A 189 -17.44 12.98 -19.27
C ILE A 189 -16.48 14.17 -19.09
N GLY A 190 -15.48 14.32 -19.95
CA GLY A 190 -14.39 15.28 -19.79
C GLY A 190 -14.79 16.73 -20.07
N VAL A 191 -15.39 17.43 -19.10
CA VAL A 191 -15.43 18.90 -19.10
C VAL A 191 -14.01 19.42 -18.93
N ARG A 192 -13.34 19.78 -20.03
CA ARG A 192 -12.06 20.47 -19.96
C ARG A 192 -12.27 21.88 -19.44
N ARG A 193 -11.56 22.22 -18.36
CA ARG A 193 -11.46 23.61 -17.89
C ARG A 193 -10.58 24.38 -18.85
N LEU A 194 -11.21 25.23 -19.65
CA LEU A 194 -10.51 26.18 -20.53
C LEU A 194 -10.28 27.49 -19.77
N ALA A 195 -9.15 28.14 -20.05
CA ALA A 195 -8.94 29.50 -19.59
C ALA A 195 -9.91 30.44 -20.35
N PHE A 196 -10.37 31.49 -19.66
CA PHE A 196 -11.17 32.52 -20.32
C PHE A 196 -10.30 33.29 -21.32
N SER A 197 -10.90 33.69 -22.45
CA SER A 197 -10.30 34.69 -23.33
C SER A 197 -10.41 36.08 -22.72
N ARG A 198 -9.62 37.02 -23.23
CA ARG A 198 -9.63 38.41 -22.75
C ARG A 198 -11.01 39.07 -22.92
N GLU A 199 -11.72 38.71 -23.98
CA GLU A 199 -13.07 39.18 -24.28
C GLU A 199 -14.09 38.59 -23.30
N GLN A 200 -13.97 37.30 -22.98
CA GLN A 200 -14.81 36.65 -21.98
C GLN A 200 -14.60 37.25 -20.58
N GLU A 201 -13.34 37.54 -20.21
CA GLU A 201 -13.05 38.24 -18.96
C GLU A 201 -13.67 39.64 -18.92
N GLN A 202 -13.64 40.38 -20.04
CA GLN A 202 -14.26 41.70 -20.14
C GLN A 202 -15.78 41.61 -19.98
N GLN A 203 -16.43 40.66 -20.64
CA GLN A 203 -17.88 40.42 -20.49
C GLN A 203 -18.26 40.07 -19.05
N LEU A 204 -17.47 39.22 -18.38
CA LEU A 204 -17.70 38.91 -16.97
C LEU A 204 -17.57 40.14 -16.07
N ARG A 205 -16.60 41.03 -16.34
CA ARG A 205 -16.46 42.30 -15.61
C ARG A 205 -17.66 43.22 -15.80
N GLU A 206 -18.18 43.33 -17.03
CA GLU A 206 -19.35 44.14 -17.35
C GLU A 206 -20.60 43.64 -16.62
N VAL A 207 -20.86 42.32 -16.66
CA VAL A 207 -21.99 41.70 -15.93
C VAL A 207 -21.84 41.87 -14.42
N LEU A 208 -20.63 41.78 -13.88
CA LEU A 208 -20.36 42.01 -12.46
C LEU A 208 -20.47 43.49 -12.04
N ALA A 209 -20.41 44.43 -12.99
CA ALA A 209 -20.58 45.85 -12.75
C ALA A 209 -22.03 46.34 -12.95
N ASP A 210 -22.83 45.60 -13.72
CA ASP A 210 -24.20 45.95 -14.08
C ASP A 210 -25.22 45.55 -13.00
N ASP A 211 -25.79 46.52 -12.30
CA ASP A 211 -26.73 46.28 -11.19
C ASP A 211 -28.06 45.59 -11.60
N THR A 212 -28.36 45.49 -12.90
CA THR A 212 -29.55 44.77 -13.37
C THR A 212 -29.48 43.25 -13.16
N HIS A 213 -28.27 42.69 -13.12
CA HIS A 213 -28.04 41.26 -12.92
C HIS A 213 -27.90 40.92 -11.44
N GLN A 214 -28.86 40.17 -10.89
CA GLN A 214 -28.86 39.79 -9.47
C GLN A 214 -27.89 38.65 -9.16
N VAL A 215 -26.92 38.93 -8.28
CA VAL A 215 -26.02 37.95 -7.68
C VAL A 215 -25.94 38.24 -6.18
N ILE A 216 -26.01 37.20 -5.35
CA ILE A 216 -25.87 37.34 -3.88
C ILE A 216 -24.47 37.91 -3.58
N ASN A 217 -24.39 38.97 -2.76
CA ASN A 217 -23.13 39.62 -2.38
C ASN A 217 -22.26 40.01 -3.59
N LYS A 218 -22.92 40.61 -4.60
CA LYS A 218 -22.28 40.99 -5.87
C LYS A 218 -21.05 41.91 -5.69
N PRO A 219 -21.07 42.95 -4.83
CA PRO A 219 -19.88 43.77 -4.60
C PRO A 219 -18.69 42.96 -4.10
N GLU A 220 -18.91 42.03 -3.18
CA GLU A 220 -17.89 41.16 -2.59
C GLU A 220 -17.37 40.16 -3.62
N ILE A 221 -18.25 39.52 -4.39
CA ILE A 221 -17.87 38.60 -5.48
C ILE A 221 -17.01 39.31 -6.51
N ARG A 222 -17.34 40.56 -6.85
CA ARG A 222 -16.54 41.35 -7.79
C ARG A 222 -15.11 41.56 -7.28
N VAL A 223 -14.93 41.85 -5.98
CA VAL A 223 -13.61 41.98 -5.36
C VAL A 223 -12.86 40.64 -5.41
N VAL A 224 -13.51 39.55 -5.02
CA VAL A 224 -12.92 38.20 -5.04
C VAL A 224 -12.51 37.78 -6.46
N TYR A 225 -13.33 38.10 -7.47
CA TYR A 225 -13.04 37.86 -8.88
C TYR A 225 -11.77 38.60 -9.31
N TYR A 226 -11.64 39.89 -8.99
CA TYR A 226 -10.44 40.66 -9.30
C TYR A 226 -9.19 40.15 -8.58
N LEU A 227 -9.32 39.77 -7.31
CA LEU A 227 -8.23 39.15 -6.57
C LEU A 227 -7.78 37.86 -7.27
N GLY A 228 -8.69 36.96 -7.61
CA GLY A 228 -8.36 35.72 -8.33
C GLY A 228 -7.72 35.98 -9.69
N MET A 229 -8.26 36.92 -10.47
CA MET A 229 -7.79 37.25 -11.82
C MET A 229 -6.38 37.85 -11.83
N TYR A 230 -6.08 38.79 -10.92
CA TYR A 230 -4.80 39.51 -10.93
C TYR A 230 -3.71 38.88 -10.06
N THR A 231 -4.07 38.09 -9.04
CA THR A 231 -3.09 37.49 -8.13
C THR A 231 -2.93 35.98 -8.31
N GLY A 232 -3.88 35.32 -8.97
CA GLY A 232 -3.91 33.86 -9.11
C GLY A 232 -4.11 33.13 -7.77
N GLN A 233 -4.45 33.83 -6.69
CA GLN A 233 -4.71 33.22 -5.40
C GLN A 233 -5.91 32.26 -5.46
N ARG A 234 -5.85 31.20 -4.65
CA ARG A 234 -6.96 30.23 -4.58
C ARG A 234 -8.09 30.88 -3.81
N LEU A 235 -9.33 30.58 -4.20
CA LEU A 235 -10.52 31.14 -3.56
C LEU A 235 -10.51 31.01 -2.02
N LYS A 236 -10.10 29.85 -1.50
CA LYS A 236 -10.02 29.59 -0.05
C LYS A 236 -8.98 30.44 0.71
N ASP A 237 -8.05 31.07 -0.01
CA ASP A 237 -7.02 31.93 0.57
C ASP A 237 -7.48 33.41 0.51
N CYS A 238 -8.53 33.70 -0.27
CA CYS A 238 -9.15 35.02 -0.42
C CYS A 238 -10.37 35.24 0.49
N VAL A 239 -10.93 34.18 1.08
CA VAL A 239 -12.19 34.17 1.84
C VAL A 239 -11.95 33.65 3.25
#